data_AF-A0AAV8DGQ7-F1
#
_entry.id   AF-A0AAV8DGQ7-F1
#
_cell.length_a   1.000
_cell.length_b   1.000
_cell.length_c   1.000
_cell.angle_alpha   90.00
_cell.angle_beta   90.00
_cell.angle_gamma   90.00
#
_symmetry.space_group_name_H-M   'P 1'
#
loop_
_entity.id
_entity.type
_entity.pdbx_description
1 polymer ?
#
loop_
_entity_poly.entity_id
_entity_poly.type
_entity_poly.pdbx_seq_one_letter_code
_entity_poly.pdbx_strand_id
1 'polypeptide(L)'
;MALKSSRFIEHVLYPLEEAFPRKPVRHVTIRLADDNITNDVIVSRCNNRAAAANGEYLIEISPSVMARKDVITEAFSLALQRGMAFVWLWDGYGTILQPIIDAMVQYLSVQYKFANKDYESNYLASTLAGLIQLCEERSSGFVARLNNAVREKWDEHTLTAAFSSPYEIMCLSRIISVSEDGFLPNNTGFDLNWELNQAM
;
A
#
# COMPACT_ATOMS: atom_id res chain seq x y z
N MET A 1 -15.06 9.59 10.14
CA MET A 1 -13.71 9.68 9.54
C MET A 1 -13.38 8.41 8.76
N ALA A 2 -13.34 7.24 9.41
CA ALA A 2 -13.12 5.95 8.75
C ALA A 2 -14.08 5.64 7.58
N LEU A 3 -15.39 5.86 7.75
CA LEU A 3 -16.39 5.60 6.69
C LEU A 3 -16.26 6.49 5.44
N LYS A 4 -15.79 7.74 5.60
CA LYS A 4 -15.56 8.63 4.44
C LYS A 4 -14.28 8.25 3.71
N SER A 5 -13.22 7.93 4.45
CA SER A 5 -11.98 7.40 3.90
C SER A 5 -12.18 6.04 3.20
N SER A 6 -13.10 5.20 3.70
CA SER A 6 -13.52 3.94 3.08
C SER A 6 -14.01 4.11 1.66
N ARG A 7 -14.99 4.99 1.45
CA ARG A 7 -15.54 5.21 0.11
C ARG A 7 -14.51 5.75 -0.86
N PHE A 8 -13.63 6.63 -0.38
CA PHE A 8 -12.56 7.18 -1.20
C PHE A 8 -11.56 6.10 -1.60
N ILE A 9 -11.04 5.34 -0.64
CA ILE A 9 -10.05 4.28 -0.90
C ILE A 9 -10.67 3.20 -1.80
N GLU A 10 -11.90 2.79 -1.53
CA GLU A 10 -12.61 1.85 -2.40
C GLU A 10 -12.79 2.39 -3.83
N HIS A 11 -13.06 3.68 -4.00
CA HIS A 11 -13.20 4.28 -5.32
C HIS A 11 -11.88 4.33 -6.10
N VAL A 12 -10.77 4.60 -5.42
CA VAL A 12 -9.42 4.57 -6.03
C VAL A 12 -9.00 3.15 -6.37
N LEU A 13 -9.27 2.19 -5.49
CA LEU A 13 -8.80 0.80 -5.65
C LEU A 13 -9.70 -0.04 -6.55
N TYR A 14 -11.00 0.25 -6.57
CA TYR A 14 -12.03 -0.54 -7.25
C TYR A 14 -12.99 0.36 -8.06
N PRO A 15 -12.48 1.12 -9.04
CA PRO A 15 -13.29 2.07 -9.80
C PRO A 15 -14.36 1.38 -10.67
N LEU A 16 -14.11 0.14 -11.11
CA LEU A 16 -15.00 -0.69 -11.93
C LEU A 16 -14.98 -2.13 -11.43
N GLU A 17 -16.10 -2.62 -10.89
CA GLU A 17 -16.14 -3.91 -10.19
C GLU A 17 -15.83 -5.11 -11.09
N GLU A 18 -16.18 -5.05 -12.38
CA GLU A 18 -15.91 -6.13 -13.35
C GLU A 18 -14.42 -6.30 -13.65
N ALA A 19 -13.66 -5.20 -13.68
CA ALA A 19 -12.23 -5.21 -13.98
C ALA A 19 -11.35 -5.21 -12.71
N PHE A 20 -11.87 -4.68 -11.60
CA PHE A 20 -11.17 -4.50 -10.34
C PHE A 20 -12.03 -5.09 -9.20
N PRO A 21 -12.05 -6.42 -9.04
CA PRO A 21 -12.86 -7.07 -8.02
C PRO A 21 -12.39 -6.63 -6.62
N ARG A 22 -13.37 -6.31 -5.78
CA ARG A 22 -13.14 -5.83 -4.42
C ARG A 22 -12.51 -6.92 -3.56
N LYS A 23 -11.62 -6.51 -2.67
CA LYS A 23 -11.12 -7.39 -1.62
C LYS A 23 -12.25 -7.72 -0.63
N PRO A 24 -12.50 -9.00 -0.32
CA PRO A 24 -13.53 -9.38 0.63
C PRO A 24 -13.08 -8.98 2.04
N VAL A 25 -13.71 -7.93 2.57
CA VAL A 25 -13.54 -7.46 3.95
C VAL A 25 -14.91 -7.55 4.62
N ARG A 26 -15.05 -8.46 5.59
CA ARG A 26 -16.32 -8.68 6.31
C ARG A 26 -16.32 -8.04 7.68
N HIS A 27 -15.21 -8.14 8.39
CA HIS A 27 -15.10 -7.64 9.74
C HIS A 27 -13.72 -7.06 9.99
N VAL A 28 -13.69 -5.89 10.60
CA VAL A 28 -12.46 -5.24 11.05
C VAL A 28 -12.60 -4.98 12.54
N THR A 29 -11.79 -5.65 13.34
CA THR A 29 -11.67 -5.38 14.76
C THR A 29 -10.57 -4.35 14.97
N ILE A 30 -10.86 -3.30 15.72
CA ILE A 30 -9.88 -2.28 16.08
C ILE A 30 -9.63 -2.38 17.57
N ARG A 31 -8.37 -2.47 17.98
CA ARG A 31 -7.99 -2.46 19.40
C ARG A 31 -6.75 -1.62 19.63
N LEU A 32 -6.59 -1.19 20.89
CA LEU A 32 -5.31 -0.69 21.36
C LEU A 32 -4.38 -1.88 21.54
N ALA A 33 -3.12 -1.77 21.11
CA ALA A 33 -2.14 -2.81 21.33
C ALA A 33 -1.82 -2.93 22.83
N ASP A 34 -1.65 -4.15 23.30
CA ASP A 34 -1.31 -4.44 24.71
C ASP A 34 0.14 -4.04 25.02
N ASP A 35 1.01 -4.12 24.01
CA ASP A 35 2.43 -3.78 24.08
C ASP A 35 2.76 -2.53 23.26
N ASN A 36 3.90 -1.90 23.58
CA ASN A 36 4.45 -0.86 22.74
C ASN A 36 4.92 -1.44 21.41
N ILE A 37 4.22 -1.08 20.34
CA ILE A 37 4.57 -1.43 18.96
C ILE A 37 5.34 -0.28 18.31
N THR A 38 6.32 -0.63 17.48
CA THR A 38 7.23 0.32 16.81
C THR A 38 6.50 1.23 15.82
N ASN A 39 5.45 0.72 15.17
CA ASN A 39 4.63 1.47 14.23
C ASN A 39 3.39 2.01 14.92
N ASP A 40 2.87 3.16 14.45
CA ASP A 40 1.61 3.74 14.93
C ASP A 40 0.42 2.76 14.80
N VAL A 41 0.46 1.91 13.76
CA VAL A 41 -0.57 0.91 13.49
C VAL A 41 0.06 -0.37 12.95
N ILE A 42 -0.50 -1.51 13.35
CA ILE A 42 -0.22 -2.83 12.77
C ILE A 42 -1.54 -3.41 12.29
N VAL A 43 -1.53 -4.04 11.12
CA VAL A 43 -2.68 -4.75 10.59
C VAL A 43 -2.32 -6.21 10.42
N SER A 44 -3.08 -7.07 11.08
CA SER A 44 -2.90 -8.51 11.04
C SER A 44 -4.15 -9.14 10.45
N ARG A 45 -3.97 -10.10 9.54
CA ARG A 45 -5.05 -11.01 9.17
C ARG A 45 -5.23 -12.00 10.32
N CYS A 46 -6.46 -12.23 10.76
CA CYS A 46 -6.70 -13.13 11.89
C CYS A 46 -6.03 -14.49 11.66
N ASN A 47 -5.30 -14.97 12.66
CA ASN A 47 -4.29 -16.04 12.58
C ASN A 47 -4.87 -17.39 12.13
N ASN A 48 -6.19 -17.53 12.15
CA ASN A 48 -6.89 -18.71 11.66
C ASN A 48 -7.08 -18.60 10.14
N ARG A 49 -6.58 -19.58 9.37
CA ARG A 49 -6.79 -19.67 7.91
C ARG A 49 -8.26 -19.53 7.51
N ALA A 50 -9.19 -19.99 8.35
CA ALA A 50 -10.63 -19.80 8.14
C ALA A 50 -11.07 -18.33 8.31
N ALA A 51 -10.53 -17.61 9.30
CA ALA A 51 -10.81 -16.19 9.52
C ALA A 51 -10.16 -15.33 8.42
N ALA A 52 -8.97 -15.71 7.97
CA ALA A 52 -8.30 -15.12 6.82
C ALA A 52 -9.11 -15.25 5.51
N ALA A 53 -9.71 -16.42 5.27
CA ALA A 53 -10.62 -16.65 4.14
C ALA A 53 -11.97 -15.93 4.30
N ASN A 54 -12.37 -15.64 5.54
CA ASN A 54 -13.61 -14.92 5.85
C ASN A 54 -13.49 -13.40 5.79
N GLY A 55 -12.31 -12.83 5.49
CA GLY A 55 -12.13 -11.39 5.40
C GLY A 55 -12.18 -10.69 6.76
N GLU A 56 -11.66 -11.35 7.79
CA GLU A 56 -11.52 -10.80 9.14
C GLU A 56 -10.12 -10.21 9.36
N TYR A 57 -10.08 -8.95 9.80
CA TYR A 57 -8.86 -8.18 10.02
C TYR A 57 -8.82 -7.59 11.42
N LEU A 58 -7.61 -7.52 11.98
CA LEU A 58 -7.32 -6.87 13.25
C LEU A 58 -6.41 -5.66 12.99
N ILE A 59 -6.86 -4.48 13.41
CA ILE A 59 -6.06 -3.26 13.44
C ILE A 59 -5.67 -3.00 14.88
N GLU A 60 -4.38 -2.98 15.14
CA GLU A 60 -3.79 -2.67 16.44
C GLU A 60 -3.16 -1.29 16.41
N ILE A 61 -3.62 -0.41 17.27
CA ILE A 61 -3.14 0.97 17.36
C ILE A 61 -2.15 1.07 18.52
N SER A 62 -1.01 1.72 18.30
CA SER A 62 0.02 1.89 19.32
C SER A 62 -0.48 2.74 20.47
N PRO A 63 -0.24 2.36 21.74
CA PRO A 63 -0.52 3.22 22.90
C PRO A 63 0.13 4.61 22.78
N SER A 64 1.27 4.71 22.10
CA SER A 64 1.97 5.98 21.86
C SER A 64 1.15 6.99 21.04
N VAL A 65 0.28 6.52 20.12
CA VAL A 65 -0.63 7.37 19.34
C VAL A 65 -1.62 8.08 20.25
N MET A 66 -2.07 7.41 21.31
CA MET A 66 -3.00 7.96 22.31
C MET A 66 -2.31 8.89 23.33
N ALA A 67 -0.98 8.79 23.46
CA ALA A 67 -0.19 9.59 24.39
C ALA A 67 0.29 10.94 23.82
N ARG A 68 0.08 11.21 22.52
CA ARG A 68 0.44 12.48 21.88
C ARG A 68 -0.45 13.61 22.42
N LYS A 69 0.16 14.71 22.87
CA LYS A 69 -0.52 15.83 23.57
C LYS A 69 -1.37 16.68 22.62
N ASP A 70 -1.02 16.61 21.36
CA ASP A 70 -1.56 17.30 20.21
C ASP A 70 -2.45 16.30 19.47
N VAL A 71 -3.75 16.55 19.56
CA VAL A 71 -4.76 15.96 18.67
C VAL A 71 -4.91 14.43 18.80
N ILE A 72 -5.36 13.95 19.97
CA ILE A 72 -5.86 12.57 20.18
C ILE A 72 -6.78 12.14 19.01
N THR A 73 -7.51 13.07 18.39
CA THR A 73 -8.33 12.83 17.21
C THR A 73 -7.57 12.63 15.90
N GLU A 74 -6.49 13.36 15.61
CA GLU A 74 -5.84 13.36 14.29
C GLU A 74 -4.81 12.24 14.18
N ALA A 75 -3.95 12.07 15.18
CA ALA A 75 -2.99 10.96 15.19
C ALA A 75 -3.71 9.61 15.17
N PHE A 76 -4.77 9.46 15.98
CA PHE A 76 -5.63 8.28 15.95
C PHE A 76 -6.32 8.11 14.60
N SER A 77 -6.87 9.19 14.03
CA SER A 77 -7.58 9.07 12.77
C SER A 77 -6.66 8.74 11.60
N LEU A 78 -5.43 9.26 11.60
CA LEU A 78 -4.41 8.91 10.61
C LEU A 78 -3.96 7.45 10.77
N ALA A 79 -3.72 6.99 12.01
CA ALA A 79 -3.41 5.59 12.28
C ALA A 79 -4.54 4.66 11.80
N LEU A 80 -5.80 5.03 12.07
CA LEU A 80 -6.96 4.30 11.62
C LEU A 80 -7.12 4.33 10.09
N GLN A 81 -6.87 5.48 9.45
CA GLN A 81 -6.89 5.59 7.98
C GLN A 81 -5.84 4.69 7.34
N ARG A 82 -4.63 4.66 7.88
CA ARG A 82 -3.54 3.77 7.42
C ARG A 82 -3.91 2.31 7.60
N GLY A 83 -4.43 1.94 8.77
CA GLY A 83 -4.88 0.58 9.02
C GLY A 83 -5.96 0.15 8.04
N MET A 84 -6.94 1.01 7.78
CA MET A 84 -8.00 0.72 6.83
C MET A 84 -7.50 0.66 5.37
N ALA A 85 -6.59 1.57 4.97
CA ALA A 85 -5.94 1.51 3.66
C ALA A 85 -5.22 0.18 3.45
N PHE A 86 -4.47 -0.29 4.45
CA PHE A 86 -3.83 -1.60 4.40
C PHE A 86 -4.85 -2.74 4.29
N VAL A 87 -5.95 -2.68 5.06
CA VAL A 87 -7.02 -3.69 4.99
C VAL A 87 -7.59 -3.82 3.58
N TRP A 88 -7.78 -2.70 2.86
CA TRP A 88 -8.29 -2.74 1.48
C TRP A 88 -7.25 -3.12 0.44
N LEU A 89 -5.96 -2.89 0.67
CA LEU A 89 -4.95 -3.30 -0.30
C LEU A 89 -4.81 -4.82 -0.39
N TRP A 90 -4.68 -5.33 -1.60
CA TRP A 90 -4.20 -6.70 -1.79
C TRP A 90 -2.72 -6.77 -1.42
N ASP A 91 -2.32 -7.85 -0.75
CA ASP A 91 -0.97 -8.05 -0.22
C ASP A 91 -0.20 -9.18 -0.92
N GLY A 92 -0.74 -9.73 -2.01
CA GLY A 92 -0.15 -10.86 -2.72
C GLY A 92 0.12 -12.07 -1.83
N TYR A 93 -0.73 -12.32 -0.82
CA TYR A 93 -0.49 -13.32 0.24
C TYR A 93 0.81 -13.08 1.03
N GLY A 94 1.23 -11.83 1.19
CA GLY A 94 2.45 -11.43 1.89
C GLY A 94 3.73 -11.54 1.04
N THR A 95 3.61 -11.70 -0.28
CA THR A 95 4.77 -11.77 -1.19
C THR A 95 5.23 -10.41 -1.70
N ILE A 96 4.39 -9.39 -1.58
CA ILE A 96 4.75 -8.02 -1.93
C ILE A 96 5.79 -7.46 -0.96
N LEU A 97 6.70 -6.64 -1.48
CA LEU A 97 7.69 -5.94 -0.66
C LEU A 97 6.98 -4.94 0.26
N GLN A 98 7.23 -5.04 1.57
CA GLN A 98 6.61 -4.17 2.58
C GLN A 98 6.72 -2.67 2.26
N PRO A 99 7.87 -2.14 1.77
CA PRO A 99 7.96 -0.73 1.41
C PRO A 99 6.97 -0.27 0.33
N ILE A 100 6.57 -1.16 -0.57
CA ILE A 100 5.58 -0.86 -1.62
C ILE A 100 4.18 -0.75 -1.01
N ILE A 101 3.82 -1.68 -0.12
CA ILE A 101 2.55 -1.59 0.62
C ILE A 101 2.53 -0.33 1.47
N ASP A 102 3.60 -0.04 2.21
CA ASP A 102 3.69 1.17 3.04
C ASP A 102 3.53 2.43 2.19
N ALA A 103 4.12 2.46 1.00
CA ALA A 103 3.99 3.56 0.05
C ALA A 103 2.56 3.71 -0.49
N MET A 104 1.89 2.61 -0.85
CA MET A 104 0.49 2.63 -1.26
C MET A 104 -0.43 3.07 -0.13
N VAL A 105 -0.22 2.56 1.09
CA VAL A 105 -0.94 2.99 2.30
C VAL A 105 -0.74 4.47 2.53
N GLN A 106 0.50 4.97 2.41
CA GLN A 106 0.81 6.38 2.57
C GLN A 106 0.10 7.22 1.50
N TYR A 107 0.19 6.83 0.22
CA TYR A 107 -0.52 7.49 -0.88
C TYR A 107 -2.05 7.57 -0.61
N LEU A 108 -2.67 6.46 -0.21
CA LEU A 108 -4.11 6.38 0.06
C LEU A 108 -4.53 7.15 1.32
N SER A 109 -3.64 7.25 2.31
CA SER A 109 -3.89 7.95 3.57
C SER A 109 -3.67 9.47 3.46
N VAL A 110 -2.89 9.92 2.47
CA VAL A 110 -2.49 11.33 2.28
C VAL A 110 -3.44 12.09 1.32
N GLN A 111 -4.59 11.51 0.96
CA GLN A 111 -5.67 12.23 0.26
C GLN A 111 -6.45 13.18 1.20
N TYR A 112 -5.72 14.11 1.80
CA TYR A 112 -6.12 15.48 2.07
C TYR A 112 -4.82 16.22 2.33
N LYS A 113 -4.53 17.28 1.57
CA LYS A 113 -3.49 18.26 1.93
C LYS A 113 -3.54 18.48 3.44
N PHE A 114 -2.41 18.37 4.14
CA PHE A 114 -2.22 18.28 5.60
C PHE A 114 -1.80 16.87 6.08
N ALA A 115 -0.51 16.57 5.93
CA ALA A 115 0.20 15.78 6.93
C ALA A 115 1.59 16.41 7.10
N ASN A 116 1.85 16.86 8.32
CA ASN A 116 3.08 17.50 8.74
C ASN A 116 4.33 16.73 8.32
N LYS A 117 5.41 17.49 8.13
CA LYS A 117 6.79 17.03 7.85
C LYS A 117 7.43 16.25 9.01
N ASP A 118 6.68 15.92 10.06
CA ASP A 118 7.19 15.35 11.30
C ASP A 118 6.93 13.84 11.43
N TYR A 119 6.43 13.19 10.39
CA TYR A 119 6.51 11.74 10.35
C TYR A 119 7.96 11.35 10.12
N GLU A 120 8.55 10.64 11.10
CA GLU A 120 9.63 9.69 10.88
C GLU A 120 9.13 8.61 9.90
N SER A 121 8.96 9.01 8.66
CA SER A 121 8.67 8.13 7.56
C SER A 121 9.92 7.34 7.30
N ASN A 122 9.76 6.04 7.08
CA ASN A 122 10.67 5.30 6.24
C ASN A 122 10.86 6.11 4.94
N TYR A 123 12.05 6.70 4.74
CA TYR A 123 12.34 7.59 3.62
C TYR A 123 11.99 6.95 2.27
N LEU A 124 12.16 5.62 2.21
CA LEU A 124 11.80 4.78 1.09
C LEU A 124 10.30 4.80 0.79
N ALA A 125 9.45 4.59 1.80
CA ALA A 125 7.99 4.60 1.65
C ALA A 125 7.48 5.96 1.17
N SER A 126 8.01 7.07 1.72
CA SER A 126 7.66 8.42 1.26
C SER A 126 8.08 8.67 -0.18
N THR A 127 9.28 8.24 -0.57
CA THR A 127 9.79 8.39 -1.94
C THR A 127 8.94 7.60 -2.92
N LEU A 128 8.63 6.34 -2.59
CA LEU A 128 7.78 5.47 -3.38
C LEU A 128 6.34 5.99 -3.45
N ALA A 129 5.79 6.55 -2.36
CA ALA A 129 4.46 7.15 -2.38
C ALA A 129 4.38 8.34 -3.33
N GLY A 130 5.42 9.19 -3.36
CA GLY A 130 5.55 10.27 -4.33
C GLY A 130 5.64 9.77 -5.77
N LEU A 131 6.37 8.66 -6.01
CA LEU A 131 6.41 8.02 -7.32
C LEU A 131 5.04 7.46 -7.73
N ILE A 132 4.34 6.77 -6.82
CA ILE A 132 2.99 6.24 -7.06
C ILE A 132 2.03 7.39 -7.41
N GLN A 133 2.11 8.52 -6.70
CA GLN A 133 1.31 9.70 -7.01
C GLN A 133 1.59 10.21 -8.43
N LEU A 134 2.87 10.35 -8.81
CA LEU A 134 3.24 10.78 -10.16
C LEU A 134 2.71 9.82 -11.24
N CYS A 135 2.74 8.51 -10.98
CA CYS A 135 2.23 7.51 -11.92
C CYS A 135 0.70 7.56 -12.03
N GLU A 136 -0.02 7.81 -10.93
CA GLU A 136 -1.48 8.03 -10.96
C GLU A 136 -1.86 9.32 -11.70
N GLU A 137 -1.10 10.40 -11.51
CA GLU A 137 -1.32 11.68 -12.22
C GLU A 137 -1.07 11.56 -13.72
N ARG A 138 -0.08 10.74 -14.11
CA ARG A 138 0.27 10.50 -15.52
C ARG A 138 -0.62 9.46 -16.20
N SER A 139 -1.09 8.47 -15.44
CA SER A 139 -1.93 7.38 -15.92
C SER A 139 -3.00 7.07 -14.89
N SER A 140 -4.16 7.71 -15.04
CA SER A 140 -5.27 7.53 -14.10
C SER A 140 -5.68 6.05 -13.99
N GLY A 141 -5.96 5.63 -12.75
CA GLY A 141 -6.25 4.25 -12.40
C GLY A 141 -5.01 3.36 -12.24
N PHE A 142 -3.80 3.93 -12.25
CA PHE A 142 -2.56 3.19 -12.00
C PHE A 142 -2.62 2.44 -10.66
N VAL A 143 -3.07 3.11 -9.59
CA VAL A 143 -3.15 2.50 -8.26
C VAL A 143 -4.17 1.36 -8.23
N ALA A 144 -5.28 1.49 -8.95
CA ALA A 144 -6.26 0.41 -9.10
C ALA A 144 -5.64 -0.82 -9.80
N ARG A 145 -4.91 -0.59 -10.89
CA ARG A 145 -4.23 -1.65 -11.65
C ARG A 145 -3.12 -2.30 -10.84
N LEU A 146 -2.32 -1.51 -10.13
CA LEU A 146 -1.30 -2.01 -9.22
C LEU A 146 -1.92 -2.88 -8.14
N ASN A 147 -2.94 -2.37 -7.44
CA ASN A 147 -3.63 -3.13 -6.40
C ASN A 147 -4.27 -4.43 -6.94
N ASN A 148 -4.81 -4.40 -8.16
CA ASN A 148 -5.40 -5.60 -8.77
C ASN A 148 -4.34 -6.60 -9.24
N ALA A 149 -3.20 -6.13 -9.75
CA ALA A 149 -2.10 -6.99 -10.17
C ALA A 149 -1.54 -7.79 -8.97
N VAL A 150 -1.44 -7.16 -7.79
CA VAL A 150 -0.94 -7.82 -6.57
C VAL A 150 -1.98 -8.69 -5.85
N ARG A 151 -3.15 -8.93 -6.45
CA ARG A 151 -4.24 -9.73 -5.86
C ARG A 151 -3.80 -11.15 -5.51
N GLU A 152 -3.02 -11.76 -6.40
CA GLU A 152 -2.61 -13.16 -6.26
C GLU A 152 -1.21 -13.24 -5.69
N LYS A 153 -0.17 -13.14 -6.53
CA LYS A 153 1.22 -13.22 -6.10
C LYS A 153 1.98 -12.04 -6.68
N TRP A 154 2.88 -11.48 -5.88
CA TRP A 154 3.86 -10.53 -6.37
C TRP A 154 4.98 -11.28 -7.11
N ASP A 155 5.15 -10.94 -8.38
CA ASP A 155 6.28 -11.32 -9.21
C ASP A 155 6.72 -10.16 -10.10
N GLU A 156 7.80 -10.37 -10.85
CA GLU A 156 8.41 -9.36 -11.73
C GLU A 156 7.44 -8.80 -12.78
N HIS A 157 6.49 -9.62 -13.23
CA HIS A 157 5.48 -9.25 -14.22
C HIS A 157 4.26 -8.54 -13.61
N THR A 158 4.14 -8.54 -12.29
CA THR A 158 3.03 -7.90 -11.58
C THR A 158 3.07 -6.37 -11.76
N LEU A 159 4.26 -5.79 -11.77
CA LEU A 159 4.42 -4.37 -12.03
C LEU A 159 4.08 -4.04 -13.49
N THR A 160 4.55 -4.82 -14.48
CA THR A 160 4.24 -4.57 -15.89
C THR A 160 2.74 -4.70 -16.19
N ALA A 161 2.05 -5.63 -15.53
CA ALA A 161 0.59 -5.75 -15.60
C ALA A 161 -0.17 -4.54 -15.03
N ALA A 162 0.44 -3.77 -14.13
CA ALA A 162 -0.15 -2.54 -13.59
C ALA A 162 -0.13 -1.37 -14.60
N PHE A 163 0.67 -1.46 -15.65
CA PHE A 163 0.82 -0.43 -16.65
C PHE A 163 -0.02 -0.71 -17.89
N SER A 164 -0.68 0.32 -18.40
CA SER A 164 -1.54 0.24 -19.59
C SER A 164 -0.75 0.40 -20.88
N SER A 165 0.53 0.80 -20.81
CA SER A 165 1.37 1.09 -21.98
C SER A 165 2.88 0.97 -21.68
N PRO A 166 3.71 0.58 -22.67
CA PRO A 166 5.17 0.55 -22.54
C PRO A 166 5.81 1.90 -22.15
N TYR A 167 5.18 3.04 -22.47
CA TYR A 167 5.71 4.36 -22.07
C TYR A 167 5.60 4.63 -20.56
N GLU A 168 4.78 3.87 -19.85
CA GLU A 168 4.66 3.94 -18.40
C GLU A 168 5.77 3.13 -17.70
N ILE A 169 6.61 2.39 -18.46
CA ILE A 169 7.79 1.65 -17.96
C ILE A 169 8.85 2.59 -17.34
N MET A 170 8.81 3.90 -17.64
CA MET A 170 9.65 4.87 -16.93
C MET A 170 9.31 5.03 -15.44
N CYS A 171 8.08 4.71 -15.01
CA CYS A 171 7.73 4.60 -13.59
C CYS A 171 8.34 3.34 -12.97
N LEU A 172 8.33 2.23 -13.72
CA LEU A 172 8.87 0.91 -13.36
C LEU A 172 10.36 0.97 -13.01
N SER A 173 11.18 1.54 -13.89
CA SER A 173 12.64 1.57 -13.69
C SER A 173 13.03 2.29 -12.40
N ARG A 174 12.25 3.31 -11.99
CA ARG A 174 12.54 4.11 -10.81
C ARG A 174 12.00 3.50 -9.52
N ILE A 175 10.90 2.73 -9.58
CA ILE A 175 10.40 1.94 -8.44
C ILE A 175 11.30 0.72 -8.21
N ILE A 176 11.70 0.04 -9.28
CA ILE A 176 12.59 -1.13 -9.23
C ILE A 176 14.00 -0.72 -8.78
N SER A 177 14.61 0.33 -9.36
CA SER A 177 15.95 0.77 -8.95
C SER A 177 16.02 1.14 -7.47
N VAL A 178 14.96 1.78 -6.95
CA VAL A 178 14.83 2.14 -5.54
C VAL A 178 14.64 0.91 -4.64
N SER A 179 14.07 -0.19 -5.17
CA SER A 179 13.99 -1.48 -4.47
C SER A 179 15.31 -2.29 -4.53
N GLU A 180 16.08 -2.17 -5.60
CA GLU A 180 17.34 -2.89 -5.83
C GLU A 180 18.52 -2.26 -5.07
N ASP A 181 18.61 -0.93 -5.02
CA ASP A 181 19.65 -0.20 -4.27
C ASP A 181 19.50 -0.35 -2.74
N GLY A 182 18.43 -1.01 -2.27
CA GLY A 182 17.95 -0.94 -0.90
C GLY A 182 17.81 -2.24 -0.12
N PHE A 183 18.26 -3.42 -0.61
CA PHE A 183 18.33 -4.74 0.08
C PHE A 183 17.67 -5.88 -0.75
N LEU A 184 18.39 -6.46 -1.71
CA LEU A 184 18.17 -7.88 -2.05
C LEU A 184 19.52 -8.60 -2.13
N PRO A 185 19.68 -9.78 -1.48
CA PRO A 185 20.87 -10.59 -1.68
C PRO A 185 20.88 -11.11 -3.11
N ASN A 186 21.91 -10.72 -3.87
CA ASN A 186 22.33 -11.20 -5.17
C ASN A 186 21.69 -12.54 -5.59
N ASN A 187 20.56 -12.52 -6.31
CA ASN A 187 20.18 -13.65 -7.19
C ASN A 187 18.98 -13.45 -8.14
N THR A 188 18.51 -12.24 -8.39
CA THR A 188 17.58 -12.01 -9.51
C THR A 188 18.37 -11.38 -10.64
N GLY A 189 18.82 -12.23 -11.57
CA GLY A 189 19.55 -11.84 -12.78
C GLY A 189 18.68 -11.05 -13.73
N PHE A 190 18.45 -9.78 -13.39
CA PHE A 190 17.72 -8.82 -14.20
C PHE A 190 18.73 -8.03 -15.06
N ASP A 191 18.61 -8.14 -16.38
CA ASP A 191 19.34 -7.28 -17.33
C ASP A 191 18.33 -6.38 -18.05
N LEU A 192 18.05 -5.21 -17.47
CA LEU A 192 17.13 -4.20 -18.01
C LEU A 192 17.37 -3.82 -19.47
N ASN A 193 18.57 -4.06 -20.01
CA ASN A 193 18.90 -3.69 -21.38
C ASN A 193 18.25 -4.58 -22.44
N TRP A 194 17.84 -5.82 -22.12
CA TRP A 194 17.26 -6.70 -23.13
C TRP A 194 15.77 -6.40 -23.38
N GLU A 195 14.99 -6.06 -22.35
CA GLU A 195 13.56 -5.74 -22.49
C GLU A 195 13.32 -4.36 -23.12
N LEU A 196 14.16 -3.36 -22.79
CA LEU A 196 14.09 -2.03 -23.41
C LEU A 196 14.36 -2.06 -24.93
N ASN A 197 15.19 -3.00 -25.38
CA ASN A 197 15.49 -3.17 -26.81
C ASN A 197 14.42 -3.95 -27.58
N GLN A 198 13.46 -4.62 -26.92
CA GLN A 198 12.34 -5.28 -27.58
C GLN A 198 11.07 -4.42 -27.66
N ALA A 199 11.02 -3.30 -26.92
CA ALA A 199 9.89 -2.38 -26.90
C ALA A 199 10.08 -1.14 -27.81
N MET A 200 11.21 -1.05 -28.54
CA MET A 200 11.50 -0.05 -29.59
C MET A 200 11.33 -0.65 -30.99
#